data_AF-A0A9D5GK99-F1
#
_entry.id   AF-A0A9D5GK99-F1
#
_cell.length_a   1.000
_cell.length_b   1.000
_cell.length_c   1.000
_cell.angle_alpha   90.00
_cell.angle_beta   90.00
_cell.angle_gamma   90.00
#
_symmetry.space_group_name_H-M   'P 1'
#
loop_
_entity.id
_entity.type
_entity.pdbx_description
1 polymer ?
#
loop_
_entity_poly.entity_id
_entity_poly.type
_entity_poly.pdbx_seq_one_letter_code
_entity_poly.pdbx_strand_id
1 'polypeptide(L)'
;MNFYRFALACAVALGLTASAALAMPTDMGHDMMMGSAMHGRFGGPVYNGPPALTVTASLVAAGLGVSNMRLHAMMADHDKMMGHGNMMMRDKMKMQRGMSHPMFSTARALTSMVGAKLVSAEVTKLTNQYGSDGVNTWLKAFDFAMNDAGNIAARKGYKLPMGNLAGKELAATLVKAGTAPGGAFQIEYLLDKAVSHQMHVQIMNDIDAKLGKKADYDYHRISNQAFYDVAQALGMTTVKLASFH
;
A
#
# COMPACT_ATOMS: atom_id res chain seq x y z
N MET A 1 6.47 2.25 42.60
CA MET A 1 6.16 2.61 41.20
C MET A 1 6.94 1.68 40.30
N ASN A 2 6.26 0.71 39.69
CA ASN A 2 6.86 -0.44 39.02
C ASN A 2 7.27 -0.08 37.59
N PHE A 3 8.57 -0.08 37.33
CA PHE A 3 9.14 -0.02 35.99
C PHE A 3 8.99 -1.39 35.32
N TYR A 4 8.12 -1.49 34.32
CA TYR A 4 8.00 -2.69 33.49
C TYR A 4 9.26 -2.84 32.63
N ARG A 5 10.05 -3.88 32.96
CA ARG A 5 11.15 -4.41 32.17
C ARG A 5 10.58 -5.08 30.91
N PHE A 6 10.75 -4.47 29.74
CA PHE A 6 10.65 -5.18 28.46
C PHE A 6 12.03 -5.76 28.15
N ALA A 7 12.26 -7.00 28.59
CA ALA A 7 13.39 -7.80 28.15
C ALA A 7 13.15 -8.22 26.68
N LEU A 8 14.02 -7.74 25.80
CA LEU A 8 14.15 -8.18 24.42
C LEU A 8 14.68 -9.63 24.43
N ALA A 9 13.79 -10.60 24.29
CA ALA A 9 14.19 -11.97 24.03
C ALA A 9 14.59 -12.10 22.56
N CYS A 10 15.89 -11.95 22.27
CA CYS A 10 16.50 -12.48 21.05
C CYS A 10 16.50 -14.01 21.15
N ALA A 11 15.42 -14.66 20.73
CA ALA A 11 15.44 -16.09 20.44
C ALA A 11 15.92 -16.29 18.99
N VAL A 12 17.24 -16.49 18.83
CA VAL A 12 17.81 -17.03 17.59
C VAL A 12 17.51 -18.52 17.59
N ALA A 13 16.38 -18.91 17.00
CA ALA A 13 16.13 -20.30 16.65
C ALA A 13 16.64 -20.53 15.23
N LEU A 14 17.90 -20.98 15.11
CA LEU A 14 18.45 -21.56 13.88
C LEU A 14 17.86 -22.96 13.70
N GLY A 15 16.62 -23.02 13.19
CA GLY A 15 16.04 -24.23 12.65
C GLY A 15 16.18 -24.23 11.14
N LEU A 16 17.16 -24.96 10.59
CA LEU A 16 17.14 -25.37 9.19
C LEU A 16 15.97 -26.33 8.98
N THR A 17 14.80 -25.80 8.63
CA THR A 17 13.77 -26.59 7.96
C THR A 17 14.00 -26.44 6.46
N ALA A 18 14.29 -27.54 5.78
CA ALA A 18 14.26 -27.61 4.33
C ALA A 18 12.87 -27.12 3.87
N SER A 19 12.83 -25.93 3.28
CA SER A 19 11.65 -25.43 2.61
C SER A 19 11.38 -26.39 1.46
N ALA A 20 10.41 -27.30 1.63
CA ALA A 20 9.71 -27.83 0.48
C ALA A 20 9.26 -26.61 -0.31
N ALA A 21 9.75 -26.48 -1.55
CA ALA A 21 9.28 -25.45 -2.46
C ALA A 21 7.80 -25.73 -2.71
N LEU A 22 6.94 -25.18 -1.85
CA LEU A 22 5.52 -25.07 -2.10
C LEU A 22 5.44 -24.37 -3.45
N ALA A 23 4.77 -25.01 -4.42
CA ALA A 23 4.54 -24.43 -5.72
C ALA A 23 3.99 -23.01 -5.48
N MET A 24 4.78 -22.02 -5.91
CA MET A 24 4.42 -20.62 -5.74
C MET A 24 3.03 -20.45 -6.38
N PRO A 25 2.05 -19.85 -5.69
CA PRO A 25 0.75 -19.54 -6.28
C PRO A 25 0.99 -18.87 -7.63
N THR A 26 0.46 -19.50 -8.67
CA THR A 26 0.60 -19.03 -10.05
C THR A 26 -0.24 -17.78 -10.20
N ASP A 27 0.37 -16.72 -10.74
CA ASP A 27 -0.36 -15.58 -11.26
C ASP A 27 -1.45 -16.08 -12.22
N MET A 28 -2.72 -15.89 -11.86
CA MET A 28 -3.86 -16.34 -12.68
C MET A 28 -4.17 -15.38 -13.83
N GLY A 29 -3.46 -14.24 -13.90
CA GLY A 29 -3.58 -13.21 -14.92
C GLY A 29 -4.84 -12.36 -14.83
N HIS A 30 -5.92 -12.91 -14.26
CA HIS A 30 -7.23 -12.29 -14.10
C HIS A 30 -7.95 -12.86 -12.87
N ASP A 31 -8.97 -12.16 -12.41
CA ASP A 31 -9.87 -12.69 -11.37
C ASP A 31 -10.53 -13.99 -11.85
N MET A 32 -10.71 -14.93 -10.93
CA MET A 32 -11.29 -16.22 -11.23
C MET A 32 -12.55 -16.50 -10.43
N MET A 33 -13.52 -17.15 -11.07
CA MET A 33 -14.65 -17.75 -10.39
C MET A 33 -14.24 -19.13 -9.87
N MET A 34 -14.08 -19.27 -8.54
CA MET A 34 -13.94 -20.57 -7.88
C MET A 34 -15.26 -20.87 -7.16
N GLY A 35 -16.08 -21.72 -7.76
CA GLY A 35 -17.46 -21.91 -7.31
C GLY A 35 -18.31 -20.66 -7.57
N SER A 36 -19.00 -20.18 -6.54
CA SER A 36 -19.85 -18.97 -6.59
C SER A 36 -19.14 -17.69 -6.12
N ALA A 37 -17.84 -17.73 -5.85
CA ALA A 37 -17.06 -16.59 -5.34
C ALA A 37 -15.95 -16.16 -6.30
N MET A 38 -15.86 -14.84 -6.53
CA MET A 38 -14.72 -14.23 -7.23
C MET A 38 -13.49 -14.22 -6.33
N HIS A 39 -12.37 -14.65 -6.91
CA HIS A 39 -11.06 -14.64 -6.30
C HIS A 39 -10.12 -13.73 -7.09
N GLY A 40 -9.28 -12.98 -6.36
CA GLY A 40 -8.28 -12.10 -6.95
C GLY A 40 -7.21 -12.86 -7.73
N ARG A 41 -6.38 -12.11 -8.45
CA ARG A 41 -5.32 -12.61 -9.35
C ARG A 41 -4.31 -13.51 -8.63
N PHE A 42 -4.02 -13.21 -7.37
CA PHE A 42 -3.11 -13.99 -6.52
C PHE A 42 -3.84 -14.80 -5.43
N GLY A 43 -5.16 -14.92 -5.57
CA GLY A 43 -6.04 -15.70 -4.71
C GLY A 43 -6.60 -14.90 -3.53
N GLY A 44 -7.63 -15.49 -2.91
CA GLY A 44 -8.39 -14.84 -1.84
C GLY A 44 -9.55 -13.98 -2.36
N PRO A 45 -10.43 -13.50 -1.46
CA PRO A 45 -11.70 -12.91 -1.88
C PRO A 45 -11.56 -11.52 -2.47
N VAL A 46 -12.42 -11.21 -3.45
CA VAL A 46 -12.60 -9.87 -4.00
C VAL A 46 -13.59 -9.05 -3.16
N TYR A 47 -13.31 -7.77 -2.94
CA TYR A 47 -14.27 -6.83 -2.35
C TYR A 47 -14.90 -5.91 -3.41
N ASN A 48 -16.20 -6.07 -3.63
CA ASN A 48 -16.96 -5.24 -4.59
C ASN A 48 -17.80 -4.13 -3.95
N GLY A 49 -17.55 -3.82 -2.68
CA GLY A 49 -18.26 -2.74 -1.99
C GLY A 49 -17.68 -1.35 -2.30
N PRO A 50 -18.27 -0.29 -1.73
CA PRO A 50 -17.78 1.07 -1.91
C PRO A 50 -16.39 1.26 -1.28
N PRO A 51 -15.50 2.08 -1.89
CA PRO A 51 -14.18 2.33 -1.33
C PRO A 51 -14.23 3.14 -0.03
N ALA A 52 -13.33 2.83 0.89
CA ALA A 52 -13.11 3.52 2.17
C ALA A 52 -12.28 4.79 1.97
N LEU A 53 -12.83 5.77 1.24
CA LEU A 53 -12.11 6.97 0.78
C LEU A 53 -11.40 7.76 1.88
N THR A 54 -11.95 7.81 3.11
CA THR A 54 -11.32 8.48 4.25
C THR A 54 -10.02 7.78 4.70
N VAL A 55 -10.01 6.44 4.68
CA VAL A 55 -8.82 5.64 5.01
C VAL A 55 -7.78 5.81 3.91
N THR A 56 -8.21 5.76 2.64
CA THR A 56 -7.36 6.01 1.47
C THR A 56 -6.71 7.39 1.53
N ALA A 57 -7.49 8.44 1.82
CA ALA A 57 -6.97 9.80 1.97
C ALA A 57 -5.95 9.92 3.11
N SER A 58 -6.18 9.21 4.23
CA SER A 58 -5.24 9.16 5.35
C SER A 58 -3.92 8.47 4.97
N LEU A 59 -3.99 7.36 4.24
CA LEU A 59 -2.80 6.69 3.69
C LEU A 59 -2.04 7.61 2.73
N VAL A 60 -2.74 8.27 1.79
CA VAL A 60 -2.12 9.22 0.86
C VAL A 60 -1.44 10.36 1.62
N ALA A 61 -2.09 10.95 2.63
CA ALA A 61 -1.50 12.01 3.44
C ALA A 61 -0.22 11.56 4.15
N ALA A 62 -0.25 10.36 4.78
CA ALA A 62 0.90 9.73 5.40
C ALA A 62 2.06 9.52 4.40
N GLY A 63 1.75 9.02 3.21
CA GLY A 63 2.75 8.76 2.18
C GLY A 63 3.25 9.99 1.45
N LEU A 64 2.54 11.11 1.46
CA LEU A 64 2.99 12.41 0.92
C LEU A 64 3.78 13.24 1.94
N GLY A 65 3.70 12.91 3.23
CA GLY A 65 4.31 13.70 4.30
C GLY A 65 3.60 15.04 4.52
N VAL A 66 2.35 15.17 4.09
CA VAL A 66 1.54 16.37 4.32
C VAL A 66 0.56 16.11 5.46
N SER A 67 0.66 16.91 6.52
CA SER A 67 -0.43 17.02 7.49
C SER A 67 -1.66 17.64 6.80
N ASN A 68 -2.86 17.19 7.22
CA ASN A 68 -4.21 17.37 6.64
C ASN A 68 -4.57 18.66 5.87
N MET A 69 -3.82 19.75 5.97
CA MET A 69 -4.10 21.03 5.32
C MET A 69 -3.59 21.15 3.87
N ARG A 70 -2.59 20.38 3.42
CA ARG A 70 -2.00 20.55 2.07
C ARG A 70 -2.58 19.66 0.98
N LEU A 71 -3.23 18.55 1.33
CA LEU A 71 -3.81 17.64 0.33
C LEU A 71 -4.90 18.33 -0.51
N HIS A 72 -5.75 19.13 0.16
CA HIS A 72 -6.77 19.94 -0.52
C HIS A 72 -6.19 21.01 -1.44
N ALA A 73 -5.12 21.71 -1.02
CA ALA A 73 -4.47 22.72 -1.85
C ALA A 73 -3.87 22.09 -3.12
N MET A 74 -3.28 20.90 -2.99
CA MET A 74 -2.67 20.19 -4.11
C MET A 74 -3.69 19.65 -5.12
N MET A 75 -4.86 19.20 -4.66
CA MET A 75 -5.95 18.74 -5.56
C MET A 75 -6.76 19.90 -6.13
N ALA A 76 -6.97 20.99 -5.37
CA ALA A 76 -7.70 22.17 -5.82
C ALA A 76 -6.90 23.04 -6.80
N ASP A 77 -5.58 23.05 -6.70
CA ASP A 77 -4.71 23.76 -7.66
C ASP A 77 -4.70 23.06 -9.02
N HIS A 78 -4.83 21.73 -9.09
CA HIS A 78 -4.89 21.00 -10.37
C HIS A 78 -6.07 21.46 -11.25
N ASP A 79 -7.27 21.65 -10.65
CA ASP A 79 -8.46 22.13 -11.37
C ASP A 79 -8.37 23.62 -11.76
N LYS A 80 -7.78 24.47 -10.91
CA LYS A 80 -7.61 25.90 -11.21
C LYS A 80 -6.46 26.19 -12.20
N MET A 81 -5.49 25.29 -12.35
CA MET A 81 -4.33 25.47 -13.24
C MET A 81 -4.61 25.12 -14.71
N MET A 82 -5.71 24.40 -15.00
CA MET A 82 -6.08 23.99 -16.36
C MET A 82 -7.21 24.84 -16.96
N GLY A 83 -7.94 25.59 -16.14
CA GLY A 83 -9.04 26.46 -16.54
C GLY A 83 -8.67 27.94 -16.49
N HIS A 84 -8.46 28.54 -17.67
CA HIS A 84 -8.27 29.98 -17.97
C HIS A 84 -6.84 30.40 -18.32
N GLY A 85 -6.68 30.71 -19.61
CA GLY A 85 -5.44 31.19 -20.20
C GLY A 85 -5.04 32.55 -19.65
N ASN A 86 -4.04 32.55 -18.78
CA ASN A 86 -3.20 33.72 -18.57
C ASN A 86 -1.74 33.32 -18.80
N MET A 87 -1.13 33.85 -19.86
CA MET A 87 0.19 33.46 -20.36
C MET A 87 1.29 33.68 -19.31
N MET A 88 1.12 34.64 -18.40
CA MET A 88 2.03 34.90 -17.27
C MET A 88 2.04 33.82 -16.17
N MET A 89 1.02 32.97 -16.07
CA MET A 89 1.04 31.81 -15.16
C MET A 89 1.90 30.66 -15.70
N ARG A 90 2.11 30.56 -17.02
CA ARG A 90 2.94 29.49 -17.62
C ARG A 90 4.42 29.63 -17.28
N ASP A 91 4.93 30.85 -17.13
CA ASP A 91 6.33 31.07 -16.76
C ASP A 91 6.55 30.90 -15.25
N LYS A 92 5.56 31.22 -14.40
CA LYS A 92 5.54 30.77 -13.00
C LYS A 92 5.42 29.26 -12.88
N MET A 93 4.68 28.59 -13.77
CA MET A 93 4.66 27.13 -13.87
C MET A 93 6.00 26.57 -14.31
N LYS A 94 6.78 27.21 -15.20
CA LYS A 94 8.14 26.73 -15.52
C LYS A 94 9.09 26.83 -14.32
N MET A 95 8.92 27.85 -13.47
CA MET A 95 9.64 27.94 -12.18
C MET A 95 9.16 26.93 -11.12
N GLN A 96 7.85 26.62 -11.05
CA GLN A 96 7.32 25.58 -10.16
C GLN A 96 7.45 24.15 -10.70
N ARG A 97 7.65 23.94 -12.01
CA ARG A 97 7.97 22.64 -12.64
C ARG A 97 9.35 22.10 -12.23
N GLY A 98 10.18 22.92 -11.57
CA GLY A 98 11.38 22.48 -10.86
C GLY A 98 11.12 21.97 -9.44
N MET A 99 9.92 22.21 -8.87
CA MET A 99 9.47 21.53 -7.65
C MET A 99 8.67 20.31 -8.09
N SER A 100 9.27 19.12 -7.96
CA SER A 100 8.54 17.88 -8.10
C SER A 100 7.31 17.93 -7.20
N HIS A 101 6.11 17.68 -7.75
CA HIS A 101 4.98 17.37 -6.89
C HIS A 101 5.41 16.24 -5.95
N PRO A 102 5.21 16.35 -4.62
CA PRO A 102 5.56 15.27 -3.72
C PRO A 102 4.84 14.02 -4.20
N MET A 103 5.62 13.01 -4.59
CA MET A 103 5.10 11.70 -4.94
C MET A 103 4.88 10.91 -3.66
N PHE A 104 3.88 10.02 -3.67
CA PHE A 104 3.68 9.08 -2.58
C PHE A 104 4.96 8.26 -2.34
N SER A 105 5.29 8.03 -1.07
CA SER A 105 6.37 7.13 -0.65
C SER A 105 5.85 6.16 0.42
N THR A 106 5.97 4.87 0.12
CA THR A 106 5.56 3.74 0.95
C THR A 106 6.40 3.69 2.23
N ALA A 107 7.72 3.86 2.10
CA ALA A 107 8.61 3.92 3.26
C ALA A 107 8.25 5.08 4.20
N ARG A 108 7.87 6.24 3.66
CA ARG A 108 7.40 7.39 4.45
C ARG A 108 6.06 7.09 5.12
N ALA A 109 5.10 6.53 4.39
CA ALA A 109 3.81 6.15 4.93
C ALA A 109 3.98 5.16 6.11
N LEU A 110 4.70 4.06 5.91
CA LEU A 110 4.99 3.07 6.94
C LEU A 110 5.72 3.72 8.14
N THR A 111 6.71 4.57 7.89
CA THR A 111 7.46 5.25 8.96
C THR A 111 6.54 6.15 9.79
N SER A 112 5.63 6.88 9.15
CA SER A 112 4.67 7.75 9.85
C SER A 112 3.67 6.95 10.70
N MET A 113 3.37 5.71 10.31
CA MET A 113 2.40 4.88 11.01
C MET A 113 3.00 4.11 12.18
N VAL A 114 4.17 3.49 11.98
CA VAL A 114 4.75 2.53 12.94
C VAL A 114 6.17 2.88 13.41
N GLY A 115 6.75 3.95 12.89
CA GLY A 115 8.05 4.49 13.30
C GLY A 115 9.23 3.91 12.53
N ALA A 116 10.27 4.73 12.34
CA ALA A 116 11.43 4.41 11.51
C ALA A 116 12.16 3.15 11.95
N LYS A 117 12.33 2.94 13.27
CA LYS A 117 13.03 1.77 13.81
C LYS A 117 12.38 0.45 13.37
N LEU A 118 11.05 0.39 13.40
CA LEU A 118 10.31 -0.80 12.99
C LEU A 118 10.42 -0.99 11.47
N VAL A 119 10.23 0.08 10.71
CA VAL A 119 10.34 0.02 9.23
C VAL A 119 11.74 -0.41 8.79
N SER A 120 12.80 0.10 9.40
CA SER A 120 14.17 -0.32 9.07
C SER A 120 14.39 -1.81 9.36
N ALA A 121 13.92 -2.30 10.52
CA ALA A 121 14.00 -3.72 10.86
C ALA A 121 13.22 -4.60 9.87
N GLU A 122 12.03 -4.14 9.48
CA GLU A 122 11.18 -4.84 8.51
C GLU A 122 11.81 -4.85 7.11
N VAL A 123 12.32 -3.72 6.63
CA VAL A 123 13.04 -3.66 5.34
C VAL A 123 14.26 -4.58 5.35
N THR A 124 15.03 -4.64 6.44
CA THR A 124 16.14 -5.60 6.56
C THR A 124 15.65 -7.05 6.51
N LYS A 125 14.60 -7.40 7.25
CA LYS A 125 14.00 -8.73 7.23
C LYS A 125 13.52 -9.10 5.81
N LEU A 126 12.72 -8.25 5.18
CA LEU A 126 12.21 -8.47 3.82
C LEU A 126 13.36 -8.55 2.80
N THR A 127 14.42 -7.76 2.96
CA THR A 127 15.60 -7.83 2.09
C THR A 127 16.28 -9.18 2.19
N ASN A 128 16.37 -9.75 3.40
CA ASN A 128 16.92 -11.09 3.58
C ASN A 128 16.02 -12.18 3.00
N GLN A 129 14.70 -12.01 3.05
CA GLN A 129 13.72 -13.01 2.62
C GLN A 129 13.49 -12.99 1.10
N TYR A 130 13.47 -11.80 0.49
CA TYR A 130 13.04 -11.59 -0.89
C TYR A 130 14.14 -11.02 -1.80
N GLY A 131 15.29 -10.68 -1.24
CA GLY A 131 16.39 -9.99 -1.93
C GLY A 131 16.16 -8.49 -2.06
N SER A 132 17.25 -7.74 -2.16
CA SER A 132 17.23 -6.27 -2.32
C SER A 132 16.43 -5.83 -3.53
N ASP A 133 16.55 -6.55 -4.64
CA ASP A 133 15.87 -6.23 -5.89
C ASP A 133 14.35 -6.42 -5.76
N GLY A 134 13.91 -7.46 -5.04
CA GLY A 134 12.51 -7.69 -4.73
C GLY A 134 11.92 -6.57 -3.88
N VAL A 135 12.60 -6.20 -2.78
CA VAL A 135 12.14 -5.12 -1.89
C VAL A 135 12.15 -3.76 -2.59
N ASN A 136 13.18 -3.45 -3.38
CA ASN A 136 13.22 -2.22 -4.16
C ASN A 136 12.12 -2.16 -5.22
N THR A 137 11.80 -3.30 -5.85
CA THR A 137 10.70 -3.42 -6.79
C THR A 137 9.35 -3.23 -6.10
N TRP A 138 9.14 -3.88 -4.95
CA TRP A 138 7.93 -3.73 -4.13
C TRP A 138 7.68 -2.27 -3.73
N LEU A 139 8.69 -1.57 -3.20
CA LEU A 139 8.57 -0.15 -2.84
C LEU A 139 8.17 0.71 -4.04
N LYS A 140 8.82 0.49 -5.20
CA LYS A 140 8.49 1.21 -6.44
C LYS A 140 7.08 0.91 -6.94
N ALA A 141 6.67 -0.36 -6.91
CA ALA A 141 5.34 -0.78 -7.35
C ALA A 141 4.25 -0.21 -6.44
N PHE A 142 4.47 -0.20 -5.12
CA PHE A 142 3.54 0.39 -4.17
C PHE A 142 3.45 1.91 -4.35
N ASP A 143 4.58 2.59 -4.50
CA ASP A 143 4.61 4.02 -4.82
C ASP A 143 3.86 4.32 -6.11
N PHE A 144 4.10 3.53 -7.16
CA PHE A 144 3.38 3.64 -8.43
C PHE A 144 1.88 3.45 -8.24
N ALA A 145 1.45 2.39 -7.56
CA ALA A 145 0.03 2.06 -7.35
C ALA A 145 -0.74 3.23 -6.72
N MET A 146 -0.17 3.83 -5.67
CA MET A 146 -0.79 4.94 -4.96
C MET A 146 -0.83 6.23 -5.79
N ASN A 147 0.24 6.50 -6.54
CA ASN A 147 0.28 7.66 -7.43
C ASN A 147 -0.69 7.48 -8.61
N ASP A 148 -0.77 6.28 -9.19
CA ASP A 148 -1.65 5.99 -10.31
C ASP A 148 -3.13 5.99 -9.91
N ALA A 149 -3.48 5.45 -8.73
CA ALA A 149 -4.81 5.61 -8.15
C ALA A 149 -5.23 7.08 -8.05
N GLY A 150 -4.33 7.95 -7.57
CA GLY A 150 -4.54 9.39 -7.51
C GLY A 150 -4.78 10.01 -8.89
N ASN A 151 -3.99 9.60 -9.89
CA ASN A 151 -4.13 10.06 -11.27
C ASN A 151 -5.45 9.61 -11.91
N ILE A 152 -5.87 8.35 -11.69
CA ILE A 152 -7.16 7.84 -12.18
C ILE A 152 -8.31 8.61 -11.54
N ALA A 153 -8.26 8.79 -10.21
CA ALA A 153 -9.27 9.54 -9.48
C ALA A 153 -9.39 10.99 -9.99
N ALA A 154 -8.27 11.68 -10.20
CA ALA A 154 -8.25 13.03 -10.75
C ALA A 154 -8.84 13.09 -12.17
N ARG A 155 -8.46 12.16 -13.07
CA ARG A 155 -9.04 12.09 -14.43
C ARG A 155 -10.56 11.87 -14.42
N LYS A 156 -11.08 11.15 -13.42
CA LYS A 156 -12.52 10.90 -13.24
C LYS A 156 -13.24 12.02 -12.47
N GLY A 157 -12.53 13.07 -12.04
CA GLY A 157 -13.10 14.17 -11.25
C GLY A 157 -13.47 13.78 -9.82
N TYR A 158 -12.93 12.68 -9.30
CA TYR A 158 -13.19 12.24 -7.94
C TYR A 158 -12.40 13.08 -6.93
N LYS A 159 -13.09 13.53 -5.89
CA LYS A 159 -12.49 14.26 -4.77
C LYS A 159 -12.27 13.30 -3.61
N LEU A 160 -11.02 13.19 -3.17
CA LEU A 160 -10.72 12.49 -1.93
C LEU A 160 -11.20 13.35 -0.74
N PRO A 161 -11.88 12.77 0.25
CA PRO A 161 -12.19 13.48 1.48
C PRO A 161 -10.90 13.78 2.25
N MET A 162 -11.00 14.59 3.32
CA MET A 162 -9.87 14.70 4.25
C MET A 162 -9.67 13.39 5.01
N GLY A 163 -8.42 12.93 5.07
CA GLY A 163 -8.02 11.88 5.98
C GLY A 163 -8.11 12.35 7.43
N ASN A 164 -8.56 11.47 8.32
CA ASN A 164 -8.69 11.75 9.75
C ASN A 164 -7.94 10.73 10.62
N LEU A 165 -7.21 9.79 10.02
CA LEU A 165 -6.42 8.78 10.73
C LEU A 165 -4.93 9.07 10.58
N ALA A 166 -4.15 8.72 11.60
CA ALA A 166 -2.70 8.84 11.58
C ALA A 166 -2.03 7.78 12.47
N GLY A 167 -0.71 7.65 12.36
CA GLY A 167 0.08 6.82 13.26
C GLY A 167 -0.38 5.36 13.30
N LYS A 168 -0.35 4.78 14.50
CA LYS A 168 -0.75 3.38 14.74
C LYS A 168 -2.22 3.12 14.46
N GLU A 169 -3.09 4.13 14.62
CA GLU A 169 -4.52 4.00 14.34
C GLU A 169 -4.77 3.81 12.84
N LEU A 170 -4.06 4.57 12.00
CA LEU A 170 -4.09 4.37 10.55
C LEU A 170 -3.57 2.98 10.16
N ALA A 171 -2.42 2.55 10.68
CA ALA A 171 -1.91 1.20 10.38
C ALA A 171 -2.87 0.09 10.83
N ALA A 172 -3.42 0.15 12.04
CA ALA A 172 -4.40 -0.82 12.52
C ALA A 172 -5.66 -0.84 11.63
N THR A 173 -6.10 0.33 11.15
CA THR A 173 -7.26 0.44 10.25
C THR A 173 -6.97 -0.17 8.88
N LEU A 174 -5.78 0.06 8.32
CA LEU A 174 -5.37 -0.57 7.05
C LEU A 174 -5.25 -2.09 7.19
N VAL A 175 -4.66 -2.59 8.28
CA VAL A 175 -4.59 -4.02 8.57
C VAL A 175 -6.00 -4.61 8.66
N LYS A 176 -6.92 -3.98 9.41
CA LYS A 176 -8.32 -4.43 9.50
C LYS A 176 -9.02 -4.41 8.14
N ALA A 177 -8.79 -3.38 7.34
CA ALA A 177 -9.37 -3.28 6.00
C ALA A 177 -8.90 -4.43 5.11
N GLY A 178 -7.60 -4.72 5.10
CA GLY A 178 -7.01 -5.83 4.33
C GLY A 178 -7.18 -7.22 4.92
N THR A 179 -7.65 -7.36 6.15
CA THR A 179 -7.96 -8.68 6.74
C THR A 179 -9.25 -9.22 6.14
N ALA A 180 -9.12 -10.23 5.28
CA ALA A 180 -10.23 -10.90 4.61
C ALA A 180 -11.07 -11.74 5.60
N PRO A 181 -12.31 -12.18 5.25
CA PRO A 181 -13.15 -13.00 6.11
C PRO A 181 -12.50 -14.27 6.70
N GLY A 182 -11.48 -14.83 6.03
CA GLY A 182 -10.70 -15.97 6.54
C GLY A 182 -9.68 -15.63 7.65
N GLY A 183 -9.55 -14.34 8.00
CA GLY A 183 -8.63 -13.81 8.99
C GLY A 183 -7.22 -13.53 8.48
N ALA A 184 -6.93 -13.84 7.21
CA ALA A 184 -5.64 -13.51 6.60
C ALA A 184 -5.63 -12.08 6.04
N PHE A 185 -4.53 -11.36 6.26
CA PHE A 185 -4.32 -10.09 5.55
C PHE A 185 -4.04 -10.37 4.07
N GLN A 186 -4.72 -9.65 3.18
CA GLN A 186 -4.53 -9.71 1.74
C GLN A 186 -4.52 -8.30 1.15
N ILE A 187 -3.45 -7.97 0.43
CA ILE A 187 -3.28 -6.66 -0.19
C ILE A 187 -4.29 -6.38 -1.30
N GLU A 188 -4.70 -7.38 -2.08
CA GLU A 188 -5.78 -7.25 -3.08
C GLU A 188 -7.07 -6.78 -2.41
N TYR A 189 -7.44 -7.42 -1.31
CA TYR A 189 -8.62 -7.06 -0.53
C TYR A 189 -8.53 -5.66 0.09
N LEU A 190 -7.33 -5.24 0.51
CA LEU A 190 -7.09 -3.86 0.94
C LEU A 190 -7.24 -2.88 -0.22
N LEU A 191 -6.67 -3.16 -1.39
CA LEU A 191 -6.74 -2.29 -2.57
C LEU A 191 -8.17 -2.14 -3.08
N ASP A 192 -8.91 -3.25 -3.19
CA ASP A 192 -10.33 -3.22 -3.53
C ASP A 192 -11.11 -2.29 -2.61
N LYS A 193 -10.85 -2.34 -1.29
CA LYS A 193 -11.45 -1.41 -0.33
C LYS A 193 -10.91 0.00 -0.42
N ALA A 194 -9.67 0.21 -0.83
CA ALA A 194 -9.08 1.53 -0.89
C ALA A 194 -9.56 2.32 -2.11
N VAL A 195 -9.68 1.65 -3.27
CA VAL A 195 -9.88 2.31 -4.57
C VAL A 195 -11.04 1.77 -5.41
N SER A 196 -11.78 0.76 -4.91
CA SER A 196 -12.71 -0.11 -5.66
C SER A 196 -12.01 -1.16 -6.51
N HIS A 197 -12.65 -2.31 -6.66
CA HIS A 197 -12.12 -3.43 -7.42
C HIS A 197 -11.78 -3.09 -8.88
N GLN A 198 -12.65 -2.36 -9.57
CA GLN A 198 -12.38 -1.95 -10.96
C GLN A 198 -11.14 -1.06 -11.09
N MET A 199 -10.90 -0.17 -10.13
CA MET A 199 -9.69 0.66 -10.14
C MET A 199 -8.47 -0.15 -9.74
N HIS A 200 -8.60 -1.05 -8.78
CA HIS A 200 -7.52 -1.97 -8.40
C HIS A 200 -7.05 -2.79 -9.61
N VAL A 201 -7.94 -3.44 -10.35
CA VAL A 201 -7.61 -4.20 -11.57
C VAL A 201 -6.90 -3.31 -12.60
N GLN A 202 -7.37 -2.08 -12.80
CA GLN A 202 -6.69 -1.12 -13.68
C GLN A 202 -5.25 -0.83 -13.23
N ILE A 203 -5.04 -0.59 -11.94
CA ILE A 203 -3.70 -0.30 -11.40
C ILE A 203 -2.77 -1.50 -11.57
N MET A 204 -3.25 -2.74 -11.38
CA MET A 204 -2.41 -3.94 -11.58
C MET A 204 -2.02 -4.10 -13.06
N ASN A 205 -2.94 -3.83 -13.99
CA ASN A 205 -2.63 -3.80 -15.42
C ASN A 205 -1.59 -2.71 -15.75
N ASP A 206 -1.69 -1.54 -15.12
CA ASP A 206 -0.74 -0.44 -15.31
C ASP A 206 0.64 -0.77 -14.71
N ILE A 207 0.72 -1.48 -13.58
CA ILE A 207 1.97 -2.03 -13.03
C ILE A 207 2.58 -3.03 -14.02
N ASP A 208 1.81 -3.98 -14.52
CA ASP A 208 2.27 -4.96 -15.49
C ASP A 208 2.84 -4.30 -16.75
N ALA A 209 2.16 -3.27 -17.25
CA ALA A 209 2.57 -2.55 -18.45
C ALA A 209 3.80 -1.66 -18.23
N LYS A 210 3.98 -1.08 -17.03
CA LYS A 210 5.03 -0.07 -16.76
C LYS A 210 6.25 -0.61 -16.04
N LEU A 211 6.05 -1.55 -15.12
CA LEU A 211 7.06 -2.10 -14.23
C LEU A 211 7.28 -3.61 -14.46
N GLY A 212 6.34 -4.27 -15.16
CA GLY A 212 6.41 -5.69 -15.52
C GLY A 212 5.75 -6.60 -14.49
N LYS A 213 5.36 -7.81 -14.93
CA LYS A 213 4.67 -8.82 -14.10
C LYS A 213 5.40 -9.20 -12.81
N LYS A 214 6.73 -9.16 -12.82
CA LYS A 214 7.52 -9.40 -11.60
C LYS A 214 7.25 -8.33 -10.54
N ALA A 215 7.02 -7.09 -10.95
CA ALA A 215 6.71 -6.01 -10.03
C ALA A 215 5.32 -6.18 -9.39
N ASP A 216 4.33 -6.65 -10.16
CA ASP A 216 3.02 -7.01 -9.63
C ASP A 216 3.12 -8.20 -8.65
N TYR A 217 3.85 -9.24 -9.05
CA TYR A 217 4.13 -10.41 -8.21
C TYR A 217 4.79 -10.04 -6.87
N ASP A 218 5.87 -9.23 -6.91
CA ASP A 218 6.56 -8.75 -5.71
C ASP A 218 5.70 -7.77 -4.91
N TYR A 219 4.90 -6.92 -5.58
CA TYR A 219 3.96 -6.02 -4.94
C TYR A 219 3.04 -6.78 -4.01
N HIS A 220 2.45 -7.87 -4.51
CA HIS A 220 1.47 -8.65 -3.77
C HIS A 220 2.07 -9.43 -2.60
N ARG A 221 3.05 -10.28 -2.88
CA ARG A 221 3.59 -11.21 -1.89
C ARG A 221 4.28 -10.48 -0.73
N ILE A 222 5.08 -9.45 -1.05
CA ILE A 222 5.82 -8.68 -0.04
C ILE A 222 4.85 -7.78 0.75
N SER A 223 3.81 -7.23 0.13
CA SER A 223 2.79 -6.48 0.88
C SER A 223 2.03 -7.37 1.86
N ASN A 224 1.70 -8.61 1.48
CA ASN A 224 1.04 -9.56 2.37
C ASN A 224 1.90 -9.85 3.61
N GLN A 225 3.21 -10.09 3.42
CA GLN A 225 4.15 -10.26 4.52
C GLN A 225 4.26 -8.98 5.37
N ALA A 226 4.57 -7.84 4.76
CA ALA A 226 4.82 -6.58 5.46
C ALA A 226 3.64 -6.13 6.32
N PHE A 227 2.41 -6.22 5.82
CA PHE A 227 1.22 -5.83 6.58
C PHE A 227 0.83 -6.88 7.63
N TYR A 228 1.13 -8.16 7.43
CA TYR A 228 1.06 -9.15 8.49
C TYR A 228 2.03 -8.79 9.64
N ASP A 229 3.27 -8.41 9.35
CA ASP A 229 4.24 -8.03 10.38
C ASP A 229 3.86 -6.72 11.09
N VAL A 230 3.30 -5.76 10.36
CA VAL A 230 2.68 -4.57 10.96
C VAL A 230 1.56 -4.99 11.93
N ALA A 231 0.71 -5.94 11.54
CA ALA A 231 -0.34 -6.47 12.42
C ALA A 231 0.25 -7.06 13.71
N GLN A 232 1.29 -7.89 13.60
CA GLN A 232 1.96 -8.48 14.76
C GLN A 232 2.57 -7.42 15.67
N ALA A 233 3.24 -6.41 15.10
CA ALA A 233 3.84 -5.32 15.85
C ALA A 233 2.82 -4.41 16.55
N LEU A 234 1.58 -4.37 16.06
CA LEU A 234 0.44 -3.69 16.68
C LEU A 234 -0.28 -4.55 17.74
N GLY A 235 0.14 -5.81 17.93
CA GLY A 235 -0.52 -6.75 18.83
C GLY A 235 -1.80 -7.38 18.25
N MET A 236 -2.02 -7.28 16.94
CA MET A 236 -3.15 -7.88 16.25
C MET A 236 -2.85 -9.35 15.88
N THR A 237 -2.53 -10.15 16.89
CA THR A 237 -1.97 -11.52 16.74
C THR A 237 -2.94 -12.54 16.13
N THR A 238 -4.22 -12.19 16.00
CA THR A 238 -5.23 -13.03 15.32
C THR A 238 -5.18 -12.92 13.80
N VAL A 239 -4.48 -11.92 13.25
CA VAL A 239 -4.29 -11.76 11.80
C VAL A 239 -3.35 -12.86 11.30
N LYS A 240 -3.78 -13.56 10.26
CA LYS A 240 -3.00 -14.63 9.63
C LYS A 240 -2.21 -14.09 8.45
N LEU A 241 -1.08 -14.74 8.16
CA LEU A 241 -0.33 -14.52 6.93
C LEU A 241 -1.10 -15.15 5.76
N ALA A 242 -1.19 -14.46 4.63
CA ALA A 242 -1.78 -15.03 3.41
C ALA A 242 -0.96 -16.23 2.92
N SER A 243 -1.60 -17.18 2.24
CA SER A 243 -0.88 -18.30 1.61
C SER A 243 0.11 -17.83 0.54
N PHE A 244 -0.20 -16.71 -0.13
CA PHE A 244 0.70 -16.05 -1.05
C PHE A 244 1.46 -14.93 -0.33
N HIS A 245 2.75 -15.14 -0.04
CA HIS A 245 3.67 -14.16 0.55
C HIS A 245 5.10 -14.42 0.10
#